data_AF-A0A6P0TJA5-F1
#
_entry.id   AF-A0A6P0TJA5-F1
#
_cell.length_a   1.000
_cell.length_b   1.000
_cell.length_c   1.000
_cell.angle_alpha   90.00
_cell.angle_beta   90.00
_cell.angle_gamma   90.00
#
_symmetry.space_group_name_H-M   'P 1'
#
loop_
_entity.id
_entity.type
_entity.pdbx_description
1 polymer ?
#
loop_
_entity_poly.entity_id
_entity_poly.type
_entity_poly.pdbx_seq_one_letter_code
_entity_poly.pdbx_strand_id
1 'polypeptide(L)'
;MLSPEWQALHERFSHIWIADGSTLEAVCQRLKIRCAAAESRLGGRMMMIVEMMTLRPVQMQYEINPLSNDKIHSDWLLSQLPKGGLLVFELGFFKFAFFDAFTNSQRFFVTRLREKT
;
A
#
# COMPACT_ATOMS: atom_id res chain seq x y z
N MET A 1 -13.55 22.29 -2.11
CA MET A 1 -14.24 21.60 -3.23
C MET A 1 -13.19 20.79 -3.95
N LEU A 2 -13.43 19.51 -4.26
CA LEU A 2 -12.48 18.72 -5.06
C LEU A 2 -12.37 19.32 -6.47
N SER A 3 -11.20 19.23 -7.10
CA SER A 3 -11.07 19.67 -8.48
C SER A 3 -11.90 18.76 -9.41
N PRO A 4 -12.27 19.22 -10.62
CA PRO A 4 -13.07 18.43 -11.56
C PRO A 4 -12.45 17.06 -11.87
N GLU A 5 -11.12 16.98 -11.94
CA GLU A 5 -10.39 15.73 -12.18
C GLU A 5 -10.58 14.73 -11.04
N TRP A 6 -10.57 15.20 -9.79
CA TRP A 6 -10.81 14.37 -8.62
C TRP A 6 -12.26 13.89 -8.51
N GLN A 7 -13.23 14.69 -8.95
CA GLN A 7 -14.63 14.25 -9.04
C GLN A 7 -14.79 13.12 -10.05
N ALA A 8 -14.23 13.26 -11.25
CA ALA A 8 -14.31 12.23 -12.29
C ALA A 8 -13.70 10.88 -11.82
N LEU A 9 -12.62 10.92 -11.04
CA LEU A 9 -12.04 9.72 -10.45
C LEU A 9 -12.97 9.05 -9.43
N HIS A 10 -13.61 9.83 -8.56
CA HIS A 10 -14.54 9.33 -7.56
C HIS A 10 -15.84 8.77 -8.17
N GLU A 11 -16.27 9.29 -9.32
CA GLU A 11 -17.41 8.74 -10.07
C GLU A 11 -17.06 7.41 -10.75
N ARG A 12 -15.80 7.25 -11.16
CA ARG A 12 -15.32 6.07 -11.90
C ARG A 12 -14.97 4.89 -10.98
N PHE A 13 -14.34 5.15 -9.84
CA PHE A 13 -13.83 4.11 -8.95
C PHE A 13 -14.60 4.10 -7.64
N SER A 14 -14.97 2.91 -7.17
CA SER A 14 -15.71 2.78 -5.91
C SER A 14 -14.88 3.23 -4.70
N HIS A 15 -13.55 3.03 -4.79
CA HIS A 15 -12.58 3.37 -3.76
C HIS A 15 -11.26 3.76 -4.44
N ILE A 16 -10.53 4.73 -3.89
CA ILE A 16 -9.20 5.09 -4.36
C ILE A 16 -8.26 5.06 -3.18
N TRP A 17 -7.40 4.05 -3.14
CA TRP A 17 -6.53 3.78 -2.00
C TRP A 17 -5.07 3.83 -2.40
N ILE A 18 -4.22 4.18 -1.44
CA ILE A 18 -2.76 4.16 -1.57
C ILE A 18 -2.23 3.12 -0.59
N ALA A 19 -1.34 2.25 -1.06
CA ALA A 19 -0.63 1.29 -0.23
C ALA A 19 0.87 1.58 -0.21
N ASP A 20 1.44 1.63 0.99
CA ASP A 20 2.89 1.76 1.19
C ASP A 20 3.35 0.99 2.44
N GLY A 21 4.60 0.55 2.41
CA GLY A 21 5.21 -0.28 3.44
C GLY A 21 6.51 0.30 3.97
N SER A 22 6.72 0.21 5.29
CA SER A 22 7.97 0.64 5.91
C SER A 22 8.36 -0.26 7.07
N THR A 23 9.64 -0.27 7.44
CA THR A 23 10.06 -0.94 8.68
C THR A 23 9.62 -0.13 9.89
N LEU A 24 9.36 -0.79 11.01
CA LEU A 24 9.00 -0.07 12.24
C LEU A 24 10.13 0.86 12.68
N GLU A 25 11.40 0.49 12.50
CA GLU A 25 12.49 1.39 12.80
C GLU A 25 12.45 2.66 11.95
N ALA A 26 12.18 2.57 10.64
CA ALA A 26 12.10 3.73 9.77
C ALA A 26 10.95 4.66 10.16
N VAL A 27 9.79 4.09 10.51
CA VAL A 27 8.64 4.87 11.02
C VAL A 27 9.02 5.61 12.30
N CYS A 28 9.64 4.91 13.25
CA CYS A 28 10.02 5.49 14.53
C CYS A 28 11.09 6.58 14.41
N GLN A 29 12.09 6.38 13.55
CA GLN A 29 13.09 7.40 13.23
C GLN A 29 12.42 8.64 12.66
N ARG A 30 11.49 8.47 11.71
CA ARG A 30 10.77 9.58 11.09
C ARG A 30 9.89 10.34 12.07
N LEU A 31 9.25 9.63 12.99
CA LEU A 31 8.37 10.22 14.01
C LEU A 31 9.10 10.67 15.28
N LYS A 32 10.44 10.46 15.36
CA LYS A 32 11.28 10.76 16.53
C LYS A 32 10.77 10.16 17.83
N ILE A 33 10.15 8.98 17.76
CA ILE A 33 9.61 8.26 18.92
C ILE A 33 10.60 7.20 19.35
N ARG A 34 10.69 6.97 20.67
CA ARG A 34 11.52 5.91 21.21
C ARG A 34 10.85 4.57 20.97
N CYS A 35 11.48 3.81 20.10
CA CYS A 35 10.99 2.53 19.64
C CYS A 35 11.99 1.46 20.06
N ALA A 36 11.58 0.67 21.05
CA ALA A 36 12.36 -0.33 21.76
C ALA A 36 13.48 0.21 22.69
N ALA A 37 13.85 -0.62 23.68
CA ALA A 37 14.95 -0.37 24.60
C ALA A 37 16.29 -0.37 23.85
N ALA A 38 17.31 0.29 24.40
CA ALA A 38 18.58 0.61 23.74
C ALA A 38 19.35 -0.59 23.14
N GLU A 39 18.94 -1.84 23.43
CA GLU A 39 19.60 -3.08 23.03
C GLU A 39 18.78 -3.93 22.04
N SER A 40 17.53 -3.56 21.72
CA SER A 40 16.66 -4.34 20.81
C SER A 40 16.18 -3.47 19.65
N ARG A 41 16.45 -3.88 18.40
CA ARG A 41 15.84 -3.26 17.22
C ARG A 41 14.35 -3.64 17.17
N LEU A 42 13.47 -2.70 16.77
CA LEU A 42 12.06 -3.03 16.53
C LEU A 42 11.92 -3.87 15.27
N GLY A 43 12.06 -5.19 15.41
CA GLY A 43 11.81 -6.10 14.30
C GLY A 43 10.44 -5.86 13.66
N GLY A 44 10.40 -5.97 12.33
CA GLY A 44 9.16 -6.04 11.56
C GLY A 44 8.91 -4.89 10.59
N ARG A 45 7.90 -5.10 9.75
CA ARG A 45 7.42 -4.16 8.73
C ARG A 45 5.93 -3.91 8.94
N MET A 46 5.51 -2.70 8.61
CA MET A 46 4.12 -2.31 8.57
C MET A 46 3.75 -1.95 7.12
N MET A 47 2.72 -2.60 6.60
CA MET A 47 2.01 -2.22 5.39
C MET A 47 0.78 -1.41 5.78
N MET A 48 0.54 -0.29 5.11
CA MET A 48 -0.56 0.61 5.40
C MET A 48 -1.38 0.86 4.12
N ILE A 49 -2.70 0.82 4.24
CA ILE A 49 -3.62 1.30 3.22
C ILE A 49 -4.26 2.59 3.75
N VAL A 50 -4.20 3.65 2.95
CA VAL A 50 -4.87 4.92 3.22
C VAL A 50 -5.83 5.29 2.10
N GLU A 51 -6.92 5.95 2.46
CA GLU A 51 -7.85 6.52 1.49
C GLU A 51 -7.24 7.80 0.90
N MET A 52 -7.22 7.91 -0.44
CA MET A 52 -6.44 8.93 -1.14
C MET A 52 -6.89 10.36 -0.87
N MET A 53 -8.19 10.60 -0.72
CA MET A 53 -8.75 11.95 -0.65
C MET A 53 -8.66 12.54 0.76
N THR A 54 -8.87 11.70 1.76
CA THR A 54 -8.92 12.08 3.18
C THR A 54 -7.63 11.76 3.93
N LEU A 55 -6.74 10.98 3.31
CA LEU A 55 -5.52 10.43 3.91
C LEU A 55 -5.81 9.64 5.19
N ARG A 56 -7.03 9.11 5.33
CA ARG A 56 -7.43 8.33 6.50
C ARG A 56 -6.90 6.90 6.38
N PRO A 57 -6.32 6.35 7.47
CA PRO A 57 -6.07 4.92 7.61
C PRO A 57 -7.31 4.09 7.27
N VAL A 58 -7.14 3.11 6.38
CA VAL A 58 -8.19 2.13 6.04
C VAL A 58 -7.90 0.80 6.71
N GLN A 59 -6.69 0.28 6.50
CA GLN A 59 -6.22 -1.00 7.01
C GLN A 59 -4.71 -0.96 7.21
N MET A 60 -4.22 -1.83 8.09
CA MET A 60 -2.79 -2.05 8.26
C MET A 60 -2.49 -3.54 8.45
N GLN A 61 -1.31 -3.96 8.03
CA GLN A 61 -0.78 -5.29 8.32
C GLN A 61 0.62 -5.17 8.88
N TYR A 62 0.88 -5.87 9.97
CA TYR A 62 2.19 -5.99 10.58
C TYR A 62 2.78 -7.36 10.26
N GLU A 63 4.05 -7.39 9.87
CA GLU A 63 4.84 -8.58 9.65
C GLU A 63 6.05 -8.54 10.57
N ILE A 64 6.27 -9.59 11.36
CA ILE A 64 7.35 -9.63 12.36
C ILE A 64 8.73 -9.75 11.72
N ASN A 65 8.82 -10.36 10.54
CA ASN A 65 10.08 -10.48 9.81
C ASN A 65 10.40 -9.17 9.05
N PRO A 66 11.42 -8.41 9.45
CA PRO A 66 11.77 -7.15 8.79
C PRO A 66 12.36 -7.32 7.38
N LEU A 67 12.83 -8.52 7.02
CA LEU A 67 13.42 -8.85 5.71
C LEU A 67 12.39 -9.38 4.71
N SER A 68 11.13 -9.50 5.12
CA SER A 68 10.03 -9.87 4.25
C SER A 68 9.90 -8.90 3.08
N ASN A 69 9.83 -9.44 1.87
CA ASN A 69 9.57 -8.65 0.66
C ASN A 69 8.12 -8.14 0.69
N ASP A 70 7.89 -6.93 0.21
CA ASP A 70 6.55 -6.32 0.13
C ASP A 70 5.54 -7.20 -0.64
N LYS A 71 6.02 -8.05 -1.56
CA LYS A 71 5.22 -9.06 -2.29
C LYS A 71 4.44 -10.02 -1.39
N ILE A 72 4.83 -10.22 -0.13
CA ILE A 72 4.06 -11.03 0.83
C ILE A 72 2.69 -10.40 1.09
N HIS A 73 2.58 -9.07 0.98
CA HIS A 73 1.34 -8.35 1.19
C HIS A 73 0.45 -8.29 -0.05
N SER A 74 0.90 -8.75 -1.23
CA SER A 74 0.14 -8.64 -2.49
C SER A 74 -1.27 -9.23 -2.38
N ASP A 75 -1.39 -10.47 -1.89
CA ASP A 75 -2.70 -11.15 -1.80
C ASP A 75 -3.60 -10.46 -0.77
N TRP A 76 -3.02 -9.99 0.33
CA TRP A 76 -3.74 -9.23 1.35
C TRP A 76 -4.23 -7.87 0.81
N LEU A 77 -3.38 -7.11 0.12
CA LEU A 77 -3.74 -5.83 -0.51
C LEU A 77 -4.93 -6.00 -1.46
N LEU A 78 -4.87 -7.05 -2.30
CA LEU A 78 -5.94 -7.36 -3.22
C LEU A 78 -7.22 -7.78 -2.49
N SER A 79 -7.11 -8.54 -1.39
CA SER A 79 -8.27 -8.96 -0.61
C SER A 79 -8.97 -7.80 0.08
N GLN A 80 -8.23 -6.76 0.49
CA GLN A 80 -8.80 -5.56 1.11
C GLN A 80 -9.57 -4.71 0.10
N LEU A 81 -9.11 -4.61 -1.14
CA LEU A 81 -9.68 -3.70 -2.13
C LEU A 81 -11.07 -4.18 -2.60
N PRO A 82 -12.13 -3.36 -2.49
CA PRO A 82 -13.43 -3.69 -3.04
C PRO A 82 -13.41 -3.78 -4.57
N LYS A 83 -14.37 -4.50 -5.15
CA LYS A 83 -14.55 -4.49 -6.62
C LYS A 83 -14.79 -3.07 -7.12
N GLY A 84 -14.24 -2.75 -8.28
CA GLY A 84 -14.24 -1.40 -8.85
C GLY A 84 -13.29 -0.41 -8.15
N GLY A 85 -12.54 -0.85 -7.14
CA GLY A 85 -11.57 -0.02 -6.45
C GLY A 85 -10.26 0.14 -7.24
N LEU A 86 -9.58 1.25 -7.02
CA LEU A 86 -8.26 1.58 -7.53
C LEU A 86 -7.24 1.56 -6.40
N LEU A 87 -6.15 0.82 -6.57
CA LEU A 87 -5.01 0.82 -5.64
C LEU A 87 -3.77 1.46 -6.28
N VAL A 88 -3.17 2.42 -5.60
CA VAL A 88 -1.90 3.04 -5.96
C VAL A 88 -0.79 2.45 -5.10
N PHE A 89 0.27 1.91 -5.71
CA PHE A 89 1.39 1.32 -4.97
C PHE A 89 2.71 1.41 -5.73
N GLU A 90 3.82 1.35 -4.99
CA GLU A 90 5.20 1.47 -5.51
C GLU A 90 5.70 0.23 -6.27
N LEU A 91 6.84 0.37 -6.96
CA LEU A 91 7.42 -0.67 -7.84
C LEU A 91 7.80 -1.98 -7.11
N GLY A 92 7.93 -1.96 -5.78
CA GLY A 92 8.26 -3.15 -4.98
C GLY A 92 7.32 -4.34 -5.21
N PHE A 93 6.09 -4.06 -5.65
CA PHE A 93 5.05 -5.07 -5.93
C PHE A 93 5.04 -5.60 -7.37
N PHE A 94 6.07 -5.34 -8.17
CA PHE A 94 6.09 -5.78 -9.57
C PHE A 94 6.09 -7.31 -9.70
N LYS A 95 4.91 -7.88 -10.01
CA LYS A 95 4.64 -9.31 -10.21
C LYS A 95 3.48 -9.45 -11.20
N PHE A 96 3.70 -10.08 -12.36
CA PHE A 96 2.67 -10.21 -13.41
C PHE A 96 1.38 -10.85 -12.90
N ALA A 97 1.47 -11.97 -12.17
CA ALA A 97 0.30 -12.62 -11.59
C ALA A 97 -0.50 -11.72 -10.63
N PHE A 98 0.16 -10.75 -9.98
CA PHE A 98 -0.55 -9.78 -9.14
C PHE A 98 -1.35 -8.80 -10.00
N PHE A 99 -0.78 -8.29 -11.09
CA PHE A 99 -1.47 -7.44 -12.05
C PHE A 99 -2.64 -8.16 -12.75
N ASP A 100 -2.45 -9.43 -13.12
CA ASP A 100 -3.51 -10.26 -13.68
C ASP A 100 -4.67 -10.44 -12.69
N ALA A 101 -4.35 -10.62 -11.41
CA ALA A 101 -5.35 -10.77 -10.36
C ALA A 101 -6.22 -9.50 -10.17
N PHE A 102 -5.67 -8.29 -10.34
CA PHE A 102 -6.48 -7.07 -10.39
C PHE A 102 -7.50 -7.13 -11.53
N THR A 103 -7.03 -7.37 -12.75
CA THR A 103 -7.86 -7.41 -13.95
C THR A 103 -8.97 -8.47 -13.83
N ASN A 104 -8.60 -9.69 -13.42
CA ASN A 104 -9.53 -10.82 -13.28
C ASN A 104 -10.58 -10.61 -12.18
N SER A 105 -10.29 -9.76 -11.19
CA SER A 105 -11.20 -9.46 -10.08
C SER A 105 -11.95 -8.13 -10.22
N GLN A 106 -11.90 -7.51 -11.40
CA GLN A 106 -12.53 -6.21 -11.69
C GLN A 106 -12.06 -5.12 -10.73
N ARG A 107 -10.76 -5.11 -10.47
CA ARG A 107 -10.05 -4.12 -9.65
C ARG A 107 -8.99 -3.43 -10.50
N PHE A 108 -8.62 -2.23 -10.11
CA PHE A 108 -7.71 -1.38 -10.88
C PHE A 108 -6.47 -1.07 -10.06
N PHE A 109 -5.37 -0.77 -10.75
CA PHE A 109 -4.14 -0.36 -10.11
C PHE A 109 -3.42 0.74 -10.88
N VAL A 110 -2.61 1.52 -10.15
CA VAL A 110 -1.59 2.43 -10.68
C VAL A 110 -0.30 2.12 -9.96
N THR A 111 0.77 1.87 -10.72
CA THR A 111 2.10 1.66 -10.18
C THR A 111 3.15 2.25 -11.11
N ARG A 112 4.36 2.50 -10.59
CA ARG A 112 5.47 2.99 -11.40
C ARG A 112 5.87 1.92 -12.42
N LEU A 113 6.02 2.32 -13.68
CA LEU A 113 6.53 1.43 -14.72
C LEU A 113 8.00 1.11 -14.45
N ARG A 114 8.38 -0.16 -14.53
CA ARG A 114 9.78 -0.57 -14.47
C ARG A 114 10.47 -0.20 -15.78
N GLU A 115 11.56 0.57 -15.71
CA GLU A 115 12.40 0.80 -16.88
C GLU A 115 13.00 -0.51 -17.40
N LYS A 116 13.14 -0.64 -18.73
CA LYS A 116 13.81 -1.80 -19.33
C LYS A 116 15.27 -1.79 -18.89
N THR A 117 15.70 -2.89 -18.26
CA THR A 117 17.11 -3.14 -17.96
C THR A 117 17.81 -3.63 -19.23
#